data_AF-A0A3B8NKS7-F1
#
_entry.id   AF-A0A3B8NKS7-F1
#
_cell.length_a   1.000
_cell.length_b   1.000
_cell.length_c   1.000
_cell.angle_alpha   90.00
_cell.angle_beta   90.00
_cell.angle_gamma   90.00
#
_symmetry.space_group_name_H-M   'P 1'
#
loop_
_entity.id
_entity.type
_entity.pdbx_description
1 polymer ?
#
loop_
_entity_poly.entity_id
_entity_poly.type
_entity_poly.pdbx_seq_one_letter_code
_entity_poly.pdbx_strand_id
1 'polypeptide(L)' 'RREYYAIITHMDAQIGRILKHLESTGQSENTYIFFTADHGLSVGHHGLLGKQNLYDHSVRVPFIAVGPG' A
#
# COMPACT_ATOMS: atom_id res chain seq x y z
N ARG A 1 -4.55 7.83 14.65
CA ARG A 1 -4.49 6.39 14.26
C ARG A 1 -5.75 5.91 13.55
N ARG A 2 -6.97 6.15 14.08
CA ARG A 2 -8.23 5.80 13.40
C ARG A 2 -8.33 6.33 11.96
N GLU A 3 -8.01 7.61 11.74
CA GLU A 3 -8.01 8.23 10.41
C GLU A 3 -7.01 7.58 9.45
N TYR A 4 -5.81 7.25 9.95
CA TYR A 4 -4.78 6.55 9.17
C TYR A 4 -5.29 5.19 8.67
N TYR A 5 -5.94 4.41 9.54
CA TYR A 5 -6.54 3.15 9.13
C TYR A 5 -7.76 3.33 8.20
N ALA A 6 -8.55 4.39 8.38
CA ALA A 6 -9.65 4.70 7.47
C ALA A 6 -9.15 5.00 6.04
N ILE A 7 -8.04 5.73 5.90
CA ILE A 7 -7.41 6.00 4.61
C ILE A 7 -6.89 4.69 3.98
N ILE A 8 -6.29 3.81 4.78
CA ILE A 8 -5.86 2.48 4.30
C ILE A 8 -7.06 1.67 3.78
N THR A 9 -8.16 1.60 4.54
CA THR A 9 -9.38 0.90 4.11
C THR A 9 -9.96 1.50 2.83
N HIS A 10 -9.94 2.83 2.69
CA HIS A 10 -10.40 3.47 1.46
C HIS A 10 -9.50 3.15 0.26
N MET A 11 -8.18 3.17 0.45
CA MET A 11 -7.20 2.81 -0.57
C MET A 11 -7.36 1.35 -1.02
N ASP A 12 -7.57 0.42 -0.08
CA ASP A 12 -7.83 -0.99 -0.37
C ASP A 12 -9.04 -1.17 -1.29
N ALA A 13 -10.15 -0.46 -1.01
CA ALA A 13 -11.32 -0.46 -1.88
C ALA A 13 -11.01 0.09 -3.29
N GLN A 14 -10.11 1.08 -3.43
CA GLN A 14 -9.70 1.58 -4.74
C GLN A 14 -8.81 0.57 -5.50
N ILE A 15 -7.90 -0.11 -4.80
CA ILE A 15 -7.08 -1.18 -5.38
C ILE A 15 -7.99 -2.29 -5.91
N GLY A 16 -9.00 -2.70 -5.12
CA GLY A 16 -9.99 -3.70 -5.55
C GLY A 16 -10.72 -3.33 -6.84
N ARG A 17 -10.99 -2.04 -7.11
CA ARG A 17 -11.59 -1.58 -8.38
C ARG A 17 -10.66 -1.81 -9.57
N ILE A 18 -9.36 -1.58 -9.39
CA ILE A 18 -8.35 -1.79 -10.44
C ILE A 18 -8.23 -3.29 -10.74
N LEU A 19 -8.10 -4.11 -9.69
CA LEU A 19 -7.97 -5.56 -9.83
C LEU A 19 -9.21 -6.17 -10.52
N LYS A 20 -10.42 -5.79 -10.08
CA LYS A 20 -11.66 -6.23 -10.71
C LYS A 20 -11.76 -5.81 -12.18
N HIS A 21 -11.21 -4.65 -12.54
CA HIS A 21 -11.18 -4.22 -13.94
C HIS A 21 -10.25 -5.08 -14.79
N LEU A 22 -9.05 -5.41 -14.28
CA LEU A 22 -8.12 -6.33 -14.93
C LEU A 22 -8.75 -7.71 -15.15
N GLU A 23 -9.44 -8.25 -14.15
CA GLU A 23 -10.21 -9.50 -14.28
C GLU A 23 -11.29 -9.40 -15.35
N SER A 24 -12.12 -8.34 -15.31
CA SER A 24 -13.24 -8.17 -16.24
C SER A 24 -12.83 -8.02 -17.71
N THR A 25 -11.58 -7.63 -17.96
CA THR A 25 -11.02 -7.44 -19.30
C THR A 25 -10.12 -8.59 -19.75
N GLY A 26 -9.98 -9.64 -18.93
CA GLY A 26 -9.12 -10.79 -19.22
C GLY A 26 -7.62 -10.47 -19.17
N GLN A 27 -7.23 -9.35 -18.55
CA GLN A 27 -5.83 -8.91 -18.48
C GLN A 27 -5.11 -9.39 -17.22
N SER A 28 -5.80 -9.99 -16.25
CA SER A 28 -5.22 -10.46 -14.97
C SER A 28 -4.03 -11.40 -15.18
N GLU A 29 -4.18 -12.39 -16.05
CA GLU A 29 -3.20 -13.47 -16.27
C GLU A 29 -1.94 -13.05 -17.05
N ASN A 30 -1.89 -11.79 -17.52
CA ASN A 30 -0.74 -11.26 -18.26
C ASN A 30 -0.26 -9.91 -17.68
N THR A 31 -0.61 -9.61 -16.43
CA THR A 31 -0.26 -8.34 -15.78
C THR A 31 0.58 -8.60 -14.53
N TYR A 32 1.78 -8.01 -14.49
CA TYR A 32 2.53 -7.90 -13.24
C TYR A 32 1.98 -6.75 -12.39
N ILE A 33 1.76 -7.02 -11.11
CA ILE A 33 1.29 -6.07 -10.11
C ILE A 33 2.37 -5.91 -9.05
N PHE A 34 2.83 -4.68 -8.88
CA PHE A 34 3.74 -4.29 -7.81
C PHE A 34 3.01 -3.37 -6.83
N PHE A 35 2.97 -3.75 -5.55
CA PHE A 35 2.46 -2.91 -4.48
C PHE A 35 3.60 -2.52 -3.55
N THR A 36 3.82 -1.20 -3.41
CA THR A 36 4.88 -0.64 -2.57
C THR A 36 4.51 0.76 -2.09
N ALA A 37 5.34 1.35 -1.23
CA ALA A 37 5.24 2.73 -0.78
C ALA A 37 6.61 3.42 -0.82
N ASP A 38 6.60 4.76 -0.81
CA ASP A 38 7.81 5.59 -0.78
C ASP A 38 8.43 5.70 0.61
N HIS A 39 7.62 5.68 1.67
CA HIS A 39 8.05 5.67 3.06
C HIS A 39 6.95 5.21 4.03
N GLY A 40 7.31 4.97 5.29
CA GLY A 40 6.37 4.75 6.38
C GLY A 40 5.82 6.05 6.99
N LEU A 41 4.99 5.94 8.02
CA LEU A 41 4.47 7.10 8.75
C LEU A 41 4.48 6.81 10.25
N SER A 42 4.96 7.78 11.04
CA SER A 42 5.20 7.57 12.47
C SER A 42 3.91 7.49 13.30
N VAL A 43 2.82 8.14 12.89
CA VAL A 43 1.49 8.09 13.55
C VAL A 43 1.52 8.15 15.11
N GLY A 44 2.45 8.92 15.68
CA GLY A 44 2.64 9.11 17.12
C GLY A 44 3.59 8.11 17.80
N HIS A 45 4.23 7.20 17.07
CA HIS A 45 5.26 6.30 17.60
C HIS A 45 6.50 7.10 18.02
N HIS A 46 7.07 6.76 19.18
CA HIS A 46 8.17 7.49 19.81
C HIS A 46 7.92 9.01 19.98
N GLY A 47 6.65 9.43 20.05
CA GLY A 47 6.27 10.85 20.10
C GLY A 47 6.43 11.60 18.76
N LEU A 48 6.78 10.90 17.68
CA LEU A 48 7.01 11.46 16.36
C LEU A 48 5.75 11.45 15.50
N LEU A 49 5.60 12.50 14.70
CA LEU A 49 4.58 12.63 13.67
C LEU A 49 5.26 12.74 12.30
N GLY A 50 4.53 12.39 11.24
CA GLY A 50 5.08 12.43 9.89
C GLY A 50 6.16 11.36 9.67
N LYS A 51 7.13 11.71 8.85
CA LYS A 51 8.24 10.86 8.37
C LYS A 51 9.58 11.45 8.83
N GLN A 52 10.65 11.30 8.04
CA GLN A 52 11.97 11.92 8.30
C GLN A 52 12.66 11.46 9.59
N ASN A 53 12.52 10.18 9.92
CA ASN A 53 13.31 9.54 10.96
C ASN A 53 13.70 8.12 10.51
N LEU A 54 14.67 7.52 11.21
CA LEU A 54 15.24 6.22 10.85
C LEU A 54 14.60 5.05 11.61
N TYR A 55 13.51 5.28 12.35
CA TYR A 55 12.77 4.19 12.97
C TYR A 55 12.01 3.38 11.92
N ASP A 56 11.82 2.08 12.18
CA ASP A 56 11.14 1.14 11.30
C ASP A 56 9.81 1.68 10.77
N HIS A 57 8.99 2.30 11.61
CA HIS A 57 7.69 2.84 11.20
C HIS A 57 7.79 3.98 10.16
N SER A 58 8.96 4.59 9.96
CA SER A 58 9.20 5.64 8.96
C SER A 58 9.93 5.12 7.71
N VAL A 59 10.74 4.06 7.81
CA VAL A 59 11.57 3.57 6.71
C VAL A 59 11.13 2.22 6.13
N ARG A 60 10.42 1.40 6.89
CA ARG A 60 9.94 0.08 6.44
C ARG A 60 8.66 0.26 5.62
N VAL A 61 8.71 -0.17 4.37
CA VAL A 61 7.58 -0.10 3.41
C VAL A 61 7.16 -1.52 2.98
N PRO A 62 5.89 -1.72 2.59
CA PRO A 62 5.49 -2.97 1.93
C PRO A 62 6.19 -3.09 0.57
N PHE A 63 6.49 -4.32 0.17
CA PHE A 63 6.86 -4.63 -1.21
C PHE A 63 6.26 -5.99 -1.56
N ILE A 64 5.32 -6.00 -2.49
CA ILE A 64 4.67 -7.20 -3.01
C ILE A 64 4.78 -7.15 -4.53
N ALA A 65 5.20 -8.27 -5.13
CA ALA A 65 5.19 -8.47 -6.56
C ALA A 65 4.44 -9.77 -6.86
N VAL A 66 3.46 -9.69 -7.76
CA VAL A 66 2.72 -10.84 -8.28
C VAL A 66 2.56 -10.66 -9.77
N GLY A 67 2.54 -11.75 -10.53
CA GLY A 67 2.35 -11.71 -11.97
C GLY A 67 2.39 -13.09 -12.57
N PRO A 68 2.37 -13.17 -13.92
CA PRO A 68 2.38 -14.44 -14.62
C PRO A 68 3.68 -15.21 -14.39
N GLY A 69 3.59 -16.44 -13.87
CA GLY A 69 4.73 -17.28 -13.53
C GLY A 69 4.45 -18.28 -12.43
#